data_AF-A0A2X2C3Y1-F1
#
_entry.id   AF-A0A2X2C3Y1-F1
#
_cell.length_a   1.000
_cell.length_b   1.000
_cell.length_c   1.000
_cell.angle_alpha   90.00
_cell.angle_beta   90.00
_cell.angle_gamma   90.00
#
_symmetry.space_group_name_H-M   'P 1'
#
loop_
_entity.id
_entity.type
_entity.pdbx_description
1 polymer ?
#
loop_
_entity_poly.entity_id
_entity_poly.type
_entity_poly.pdbx_seq_one_letter_code
_entity_poly.pdbx_strand_id
1 'polypeptide(L)'
;MDGAEPKGKAKGAVARANSLTPERRTEIARQAALAKSEIAKLPKATHGSADHPLRLGGIEIPCYVLEDGTRVLSQRGVMSGVGITRGGPTAGVDRFTAFLESAAIKPYLSQEAITSLANPIKFTADTFGRVAYGYQATLLAEICDAILAARRDGALPARQKKLADH
;
A
#
# COMPACT_ATOMS: atom_id res chain seq x y z
N MET A 1 9.53 -34.72 37.08
CA MET A 1 9.52 -33.30 36.66
C MET A 1 8.21 -33.08 35.93
N ASP A 2 7.23 -32.53 36.64
CA ASP A 2 5.86 -32.35 36.14
C ASP A 2 5.83 -31.23 35.10
N GLY A 3 5.74 -31.61 33.82
CA GLY A 3 5.54 -30.67 32.73
C GLY A 3 4.09 -30.21 32.71
N ALA A 4 3.83 -29.00 33.23
CA ALA A 4 2.51 -28.40 33.19
C ALA A 4 1.94 -28.38 31.75
N GLU A 5 0.70 -28.84 31.57
CA GLU A 5 0.03 -28.83 30.26
C GLU A 5 -0.03 -27.41 29.68
N PRO A 6 0.38 -27.22 28.41
CA PRO A 6 0.35 -25.90 27.78
C PRO A 6 -1.10 -25.43 27.58
N LYS A 7 -1.45 -24.27 28.15
CA LYS A 7 -2.78 -23.65 28.04
C LYS A 7 -2.78 -22.48 27.03
N GLY A 8 -3.94 -22.22 26.42
CA GLY A 8 -4.14 -21.08 25.51
C GLY A 8 -3.28 -21.14 24.24
N LYS A 9 -2.71 -19.99 23.83
CA LYS A 9 -1.88 -19.87 22.60
C LYS A 9 -0.68 -20.82 22.57
N ALA A 10 -0.18 -21.24 23.74
CA ALA A 10 0.94 -22.17 23.86
C ALA A 10 0.60 -23.58 23.36
N LYS A 11 -0.65 -24.05 23.50
CA LYS A 11 -1.08 -25.38 23.04
C LYS A 11 -0.91 -25.53 21.52
N GLY A 12 -1.29 -24.51 20.75
CA GLY A 12 -1.15 -24.49 19.29
C GLY A 12 0.31 -24.46 18.84
N ALA A 13 1.17 -23.71 19.53
CA ALA A 13 2.60 -23.66 19.23
C ALA A 13 3.29 -25.00 19.48
N VAL A 14 3.00 -25.66 20.62
CA VAL A 14 3.53 -26.98 20.97
C VAL A 14 3.02 -28.06 20.00
N ALA A 15 1.73 -28.07 19.68
CA ALA A 15 1.17 -29.00 18.70
C ALA A 15 1.82 -28.86 17.31
N ARG A 16 2.01 -27.62 16.84
CA ARG A 16 2.68 -27.32 15.57
C ARG A 16 4.15 -27.73 15.58
N ALA A 17 4.86 -27.50 16.70
CA ALA A 17 6.24 -27.93 16.83
C ALA A 17 6.30 -29.46 16.69
N ASN A 18 5.48 -30.19 17.44
CA ASN A 18 5.44 -31.66 17.41
C ASN A 18 5.04 -32.22 16.04
N SER A 19 4.18 -31.53 15.28
CA SER A 19 3.71 -31.98 13.96
C SER A 19 4.68 -31.71 12.80
N LEU A 20 5.71 -30.87 12.99
CA LEU A 20 6.62 -30.48 11.91
C LEU A 20 7.87 -31.37 11.87
N THR A 21 8.16 -31.94 10.70
CA THR A 21 9.42 -32.67 10.46
C THR A 21 10.63 -31.74 10.50
N PRO A 22 11.84 -32.23 10.81
CA PRO A 22 13.07 -31.43 10.82
C PRO A 22 13.31 -30.66 9.51
N GLU A 23 13.03 -31.26 8.36
CA GLU A 23 13.19 -30.66 7.03
C GLU A 23 12.20 -29.51 6.84
N ARG A 24 10.93 -29.70 7.22
CA ARG A 24 9.91 -28.64 7.15
C ARG A 24 10.21 -27.50 8.12
N ARG A 25 10.75 -27.78 9.32
CA ARG A 25 11.20 -26.73 10.25
C ARG A 25 12.35 -25.92 9.66
N THR A 26 13.33 -26.59 9.07
CA THR A 26 14.48 -25.96 8.41
C THR A 26 14.04 -25.08 7.25
N GLU A 27 13.11 -25.57 6.43
CA GLU A 27 12.56 -24.81 5.32
C GLU A 27 11.82 -23.57 5.80
N ILE A 28 10.96 -23.68 6.81
CA ILE A 28 10.26 -22.52 7.39
C ILE A 28 11.26 -21.49 7.94
N ALA A 29 12.31 -21.94 8.64
CA ALA A 29 13.34 -21.05 9.16
C ALA A 29 14.11 -20.35 8.04
N ARG A 30 14.45 -21.06 6.96
CA ARG A 30 15.08 -20.50 5.75
C ARG A 30 14.18 -19.45 5.12
N GLN A 31 12.90 -19.75 4.90
CA GLN A 31 11.93 -18.82 4.31
C GLN A 31 11.75 -17.57 5.18
N ALA A 32 11.71 -17.73 6.51
CA ALA A 32 11.64 -16.58 7.43
C ALA A 32 12.90 -15.71 7.37
N ALA A 33 14.08 -16.32 7.28
CA ALA A 33 15.35 -15.59 7.13
C ALA A 33 15.42 -14.84 5.80
N LEU A 34 14.98 -15.47 4.70
CA LEU A 34 14.88 -14.83 3.39
C LEU A 34 13.91 -13.65 3.42
N ALA A 35 12.70 -13.83 3.97
CA ALA A 35 11.73 -12.74 4.09
C ALA A 35 12.27 -11.56 4.91
N LYS A 36 13.00 -11.83 5.99
CA LYS A 36 13.64 -10.78 6.80
C LYS A 36 14.75 -10.05 6.02
N SER A 37 15.54 -10.79 5.25
CA SER A 37 16.58 -10.22 4.37
C SER A 37 15.97 -9.34 3.29
N GLU A 38 14.88 -9.77 2.65
CA GLU A 38 14.17 -8.98 1.65
C GLU A 38 13.59 -7.70 2.23
N ILE A 39 13.02 -7.74 3.44
CA ILE A 39 12.54 -6.53 4.13
C ILE A 39 13.70 -5.57 4.44
N ALA A 40 14.86 -6.10 4.84
CA ALA A 40 16.03 -5.28 5.17
C ALA A 40 16.62 -4.53 3.95
N LYS A 41 16.36 -5.00 2.73
CA LYS A 41 16.76 -4.34 1.47
C LYS A 41 15.80 -3.25 1.02
N LEU A 42 14.61 -3.14 1.62
CA LEU A 42 13.65 -2.13 1.24
C LEU A 42 14.13 -0.74 1.67
N PRO A 43 13.83 0.32 0.88
CA PRO A 43 14.02 1.69 1.30
C PRO A 43 13.37 1.96 2.66
N LYS A 44 14.03 2.77 3.46
CA LYS A 44 13.56 3.11 4.81
C LYS A 44 13.02 4.53 4.86
N ALA A 45 11.85 4.71 5.46
CA ALA A 45 11.36 6.03 5.81
C ALA A 45 12.23 6.60 6.95
N THR A 46 12.76 7.80 6.72
CA THR A 46 13.50 8.58 7.73
C THR A 46 12.60 9.59 8.44
N HIS A 47 11.54 10.03 7.77
CA HIS A 47 10.56 10.99 8.29
C HIS A 47 9.15 10.60 7.88
N GLY A 48 8.17 11.17 8.59
CA GLY A 48 6.75 10.93 8.36
C GLY A 48 6.18 9.84 9.26
N SER A 49 4.86 9.84 9.41
CA SER A 49 4.14 8.81 10.16
C SER A 49 2.67 8.83 9.77
N ALA A 50 1.94 7.77 10.13
CA ALA A 50 0.49 7.77 10.03
C ALA A 50 -0.17 8.81 10.95
N ASP A 51 0.48 9.19 12.05
CA ASP A 51 -0.03 10.13 13.06
C ASP A 51 0.17 11.60 12.65
N HIS A 52 1.05 11.86 11.68
CA HIS A 52 1.32 13.18 11.10
C HIS A 52 1.07 13.16 9.58
N PRO A 53 -0.19 13.00 9.15
CA PRO A 53 -0.52 12.94 7.72
C PRO A 53 -0.39 14.32 7.05
N LEU A 54 -0.18 14.30 5.73
CA LEU A 54 -0.38 15.48 4.89
C LEU A 54 -1.88 15.81 4.90
N ARG A 55 -2.22 17.04 5.27
CA ARG A 55 -3.59 17.55 5.29
C ARG A 55 -3.84 18.46 4.09
N LEU A 56 -4.79 18.06 3.24
CA LEU A 56 -5.23 18.82 2.07
C LEU A 56 -6.73 19.04 2.19
N GLY A 57 -7.14 20.24 2.64
CA GLY A 57 -8.54 20.49 2.99
C GLY A 57 -9.03 19.51 4.07
N GLY A 58 -10.09 18.75 3.78
CA GLY A 58 -10.63 17.72 4.66
C GLY A 58 -9.99 16.33 4.51
N ILE A 59 -8.95 16.19 3.69
CA ILE A 59 -8.31 14.91 3.37
C ILE A 59 -7.02 14.77 4.18
N GLU A 60 -6.81 13.58 4.76
CA GLU A 60 -5.57 13.20 5.42
C GLU A 60 -4.87 12.06 4.67
N ILE A 61 -3.61 12.27 4.27
CA ILE A 61 -2.81 11.31 3.52
C ILE A 61 -1.51 11.05 4.29
N PRO A 62 -1.30 9.84 4.85
CA PRO A 62 0.00 9.49 5.42
C PRO A 62 1.12 9.65 4.41
N CYS A 63 2.15 10.40 4.78
CA CYS A 63 3.28 10.76 3.93
C CYS A 63 4.61 10.42 4.62
N TYR A 64 5.63 10.12 3.82
CA TYR A 64 6.93 9.66 4.28
C TYR A 64 8.04 10.25 3.41
N VAL A 65 9.23 10.40 3.99
CA VAL A 65 10.46 10.70 3.24
C VAL A 65 11.39 9.50 3.40
N LEU A 66 11.81 8.91 2.28
CA LEU A 66 12.72 7.78 2.25
C LEU A 66 14.17 8.23 2.43
N GLU A 67 15.08 7.29 2.69
CA GLU A 67 16.51 7.55 2.93
C GLU A 67 17.25 8.19 1.76
N ASP A 68 16.76 7.99 0.53
CA ASP A 68 17.26 8.63 -0.69
C ASP A 68 16.66 10.04 -0.93
N GLY A 69 15.81 10.52 -0.02
CA GLY A 69 15.09 11.78 -0.13
C GLY A 69 13.77 11.69 -0.91
N THR A 70 13.40 10.51 -1.42
CA THR A 70 12.14 10.32 -2.15
C THR A 70 10.95 10.56 -1.22
N ARG A 71 10.04 11.45 -1.63
CA ARG A 71 8.80 11.75 -0.90
C ARG A 71 7.70 10.82 -1.38
N VAL A 72 7.10 10.08 -0.45
CA VAL A 72 6.12 9.03 -0.75
C VAL A 72 4.82 9.28 -0.01
N LEU A 73 3.69 9.17 -0.72
CA LEU A 73 2.35 9.14 -0.14
C LEU A 73 1.89 7.70 -0.05
N SER A 74 1.29 7.31 1.08
CA SER A 74 0.78 5.95 1.23
C SER A 74 -0.30 5.65 0.17
N GLN A 75 -0.22 4.48 -0.45
CA GLN A 75 -1.18 4.04 -1.48
C GLN A 75 -2.62 4.13 -0.98
N ARG A 76 -2.83 3.72 0.28
CA ARG A 76 -4.13 3.79 0.94
C ARG A 76 -4.63 5.22 1.13
N GLY A 77 -3.75 6.13 1.55
CA GLY A 77 -4.07 7.54 1.73
C GLY A 77 -4.41 8.23 0.41
N VAL A 78 -3.67 7.93 -0.66
CA VAL A 78 -3.97 8.46 -2.01
C VAL A 78 -5.35 7.98 -2.47
N MET A 79 -5.62 6.69 -2.38
CA MET A 79 -6.92 6.13 -2.77
C MET A 79 -8.09 6.76 -1.99
N SER A 80 -7.97 6.88 -0.67
CA SER A 80 -9.01 7.52 0.14
C SER A 80 -9.13 9.01 -0.12
N GLY A 81 -8.01 9.70 -0.35
CA GLY A 81 -7.99 11.13 -0.61
C GLY A 81 -8.65 11.51 -1.92
N VAL A 82 -8.52 10.67 -2.93
CA VAL A 82 -9.25 10.81 -4.19
C VAL A 82 -10.74 10.44 -4.03
N GLY A 83 -11.18 9.90 -2.89
CA GLY A 83 -12.59 9.54 -2.67
C GLY A 83 -12.96 8.14 -3.18
N ILE A 84 -11.97 7.27 -3.40
CA ILE A 84 -12.19 5.90 -3.85
C ILE A 84 -12.18 4.96 -2.63
N THR A 85 -13.28 4.25 -2.44
CA THR A 85 -13.41 3.25 -1.37
C THR A 85 -12.58 2.00 -1.66
N ARG A 86 -12.06 1.37 -0.62
CA ARG A 86 -11.43 0.04 -0.69
C ARG A 86 -12.35 -1.02 -1.31
N GLY A 87 -11.75 -2.09 -1.81
CA GLY A 87 -12.42 -3.21 -2.47
C GLY A 87 -12.15 -3.22 -3.96
N GLY A 88 -12.62 -4.27 -4.64
CA GLY A 88 -12.41 -4.48 -6.08
C GLY A 88 -13.68 -4.99 -6.74
N PRO A 89 -13.88 -4.78 -8.04
CA PRO A 89 -14.89 -5.53 -8.80
C PRO A 89 -14.50 -7.01 -8.92
N THR A 90 -13.21 -7.32 -8.80
CA THR A 90 -12.62 -8.65 -8.97
C THR A 90 -11.60 -8.92 -7.85
N ALA A 91 -11.41 -10.19 -7.48
CA ALA A 91 -10.37 -10.58 -6.54
C ALA A 91 -8.98 -10.21 -7.10
N GLY A 92 -8.19 -9.45 -6.32
CA GLY A 92 -6.81 -9.09 -6.68
C GLY A 92 -6.64 -7.74 -7.40
N VAL A 93 -7.72 -7.08 -7.83
CA VAL A 93 -7.65 -5.72 -8.43
C VAL A 93 -8.42 -4.76 -7.53
N ASP A 94 -7.73 -3.78 -6.94
CA ASP A 94 -8.41 -2.76 -6.17
C ASP A 94 -9.11 -1.73 -7.10
N ARG A 95 -10.18 -1.10 -6.58
CA ARG A 95 -11.00 -0.11 -7.28
C ARG A 95 -10.20 1.10 -7.75
N PHE A 96 -9.09 1.42 -7.09
CA PHE A 96 -8.27 2.56 -7.43
C PHE A 96 -7.51 2.30 -8.72
N THR A 97 -6.83 1.15 -8.81
CA THR A 97 -6.18 0.69 -10.05
C THR A 97 -7.19 0.57 -11.19
N ALA A 98 -8.34 -0.07 -10.94
CA ALA A 98 -9.38 -0.21 -11.96
C ALA A 98 -9.94 1.14 -12.46
N PHE A 99 -10.02 2.14 -11.58
CA PHE A 99 -10.44 3.50 -11.96
C PHE A 99 -9.39 4.19 -12.84
N LEU A 100 -8.13 4.13 -12.45
CA LEU A 100 -7.02 4.76 -13.18
C LEU A 100 -6.79 4.11 -14.55
N GLU A 101 -7.03 2.81 -14.67
CA GLU A 101 -6.95 2.08 -15.94
C GLU A 101 -8.21 2.23 -16.82
N SER A 102 -9.29 2.82 -16.29
CA SER A 102 -10.53 2.99 -17.03
C SER A 102 -10.35 3.93 -18.23
N ALA A 103 -11.15 3.72 -19.28
CA ALA A 103 -11.15 4.60 -20.46
C ALA A 103 -11.50 6.06 -20.13
N ALA A 104 -12.09 6.33 -18.95
CA ALA A 104 -12.42 7.67 -18.50
C ALA A 104 -11.21 8.45 -17.96
N ILE A 105 -10.17 7.78 -17.46
CA ILE A 105 -9.02 8.43 -16.80
C ILE A 105 -7.71 8.14 -17.52
N LYS A 106 -7.50 6.90 -17.97
CA LYS A 106 -6.25 6.46 -18.59
C LYS A 106 -5.74 7.39 -19.71
N PRO A 107 -6.59 8.01 -20.58
CA PRO A 107 -6.12 8.95 -21.60
C PRO A 107 -5.50 10.24 -21.05
N TYR A 108 -5.76 10.59 -19.80
CA TYR A 108 -5.31 11.82 -19.15
C TYR A 108 -4.08 11.61 -18.26
N LEU A 109 -3.61 10.38 -18.11
CA LEU A 109 -2.41 10.05 -17.35
C LEU A 109 -1.20 9.96 -18.27
N SER A 110 -0.05 10.42 -17.77
CA SER A 110 1.23 10.19 -18.45
C SER A 110 1.58 8.70 -18.44
N GLN A 111 2.39 8.25 -19.40
CA GLN A 111 2.89 6.87 -19.41
C GLN A 111 3.71 6.56 -18.14
N GLU A 112 4.40 7.56 -17.59
CA GLU A 112 5.14 7.47 -16.34
C GLU A 112 4.22 7.28 -15.13
N ALA A 113 3.11 8.03 -15.06
CA ALA A 113 2.10 7.83 -14.03
C ALA A 113 1.48 6.44 -14.08
N ILE A 114 1.13 5.96 -15.29
CA ILE A 114 0.58 4.60 -15.46
C ILE A 114 1.57 3.55 -14.95
N THR A 115 2.85 3.66 -15.32
CA THR A 115 3.89 2.74 -14.83
C THR A 115 4.08 2.83 -13.32
N SER A 116 4.05 4.04 -12.75
CA SER A 116 4.19 4.26 -11.31
C SER A 116 3.01 3.69 -10.50
N LEU A 117 1.80 3.81 -11.04
CA LEU A 117 0.58 3.26 -10.43
C LEU A 117 0.59 1.73 -10.37
N ALA A 118 1.09 1.09 -11.44
CA ALA A 118 1.25 -0.35 -11.51
C ALA A 118 2.36 -0.89 -10.58
N ASN A 119 3.34 -0.04 -10.23
CA ASN A 119 4.51 -0.41 -9.46
C ASN A 119 4.69 0.48 -8.22
N PRO A 120 3.81 0.37 -7.21
CA PRO A 120 3.95 1.13 -5.97
C PRO A 120 5.29 0.82 -5.29
N ILE A 121 5.92 1.85 -4.74
CA ILE A 121 7.16 1.75 -3.98
C ILE A 121 6.87 0.97 -2.71
N LYS A 122 7.55 -0.15 -2.54
CA LYS A 122 7.54 -0.95 -1.31
C LYS A 122 8.66 -0.45 -0.39
N PHE A 123 8.32 -0.03 0.81
CA PHE A 123 9.26 0.56 1.76
C PHE A 123 8.95 0.15 3.20
N THR A 124 9.85 0.44 4.13
CA THR A 124 9.59 0.30 5.57
C THR A 124 9.21 1.65 6.17
N ALA A 125 8.01 1.74 6.74
CA ALA A 125 7.40 2.98 7.21
C ALA A 125 7.86 3.44 8.60
N ASP A 126 8.46 2.53 9.37
CA ASP A 126 8.96 2.79 10.71
C ASP A 126 10.18 1.93 11.04
N THR A 127 10.82 2.24 12.16
CA THR A 127 11.99 1.51 12.68
C THR A 127 11.66 0.04 13.01
N PHE A 128 10.38 -0.30 13.18
CA PHE A 128 9.92 -1.66 13.45
C PHE A 128 9.81 -2.53 12.18
N GLY A 129 10.17 -1.98 11.01
CA GLY A 129 10.20 -2.71 9.75
C GLY A 129 8.80 -2.99 9.19
N ARG A 130 7.79 -2.20 9.56
CA ARG A 130 6.46 -2.34 8.98
C ARG A 130 6.51 -1.98 7.50
N VAL A 131 6.24 -2.97 6.66
CA VAL A 131 6.21 -2.80 5.20
C VAL A 131 4.96 -2.02 4.80
N ALA A 132 5.16 -1.00 3.98
CA ALA A 132 4.12 -0.18 3.39
C ALA A 132 4.32 -0.06 1.86
N TYR A 133 3.26 0.39 1.21
CA TYR A 133 3.21 0.66 -0.22
C TYR A 133 2.80 2.12 -0.41
N GLY A 134 3.45 2.78 -1.35
CA GLY A 134 3.16 4.17 -1.66
C GLY A 134 3.62 4.59 -3.04
N TYR A 135 3.24 5.80 -3.40
CA TYR A 135 3.59 6.42 -4.66
C TYR A 135 4.44 7.66 -4.40
N GLN A 136 5.28 8.06 -5.36
CA GLN A 136 5.92 9.36 -5.26
C GLN A 136 4.87 10.45 -5.12
N ALA A 137 5.15 11.46 -4.29
CA ALA A 137 4.19 12.51 -3.98
C ALA A 137 3.73 13.30 -5.21
N THR A 138 4.57 13.38 -6.25
CA THR A 138 4.25 14.00 -7.55
C THR A 138 3.07 13.33 -8.25
N LEU A 139 2.86 12.03 -8.05
CA LEU A 139 1.80 11.27 -8.70
C LEU A 139 0.40 11.73 -8.27
N LEU A 140 0.24 12.25 -7.05
CA LEU A 140 -1.06 12.77 -6.61
C LEU A 140 -1.50 13.97 -7.46
N ALA A 141 -0.58 14.87 -7.80
CA ALA A 141 -0.88 16.03 -8.64
C ALA A 141 -1.35 15.57 -10.04
N GLU A 142 -0.63 14.63 -10.65
CA GLU A 142 -1.03 14.08 -11.96
C GLU A 142 -2.41 13.40 -11.94
N ILE A 143 -2.73 12.68 -10.86
CA ILE A 143 -4.05 12.06 -10.72
C ILE A 143 -5.15 13.12 -10.58
N CYS A 144 -4.93 14.16 -9.77
CA CYS A 144 -5.87 15.27 -9.64
C CYS A 144 -6.08 15.98 -10.99
N ASP A 145 -5.01 16.28 -11.73
CA ASP A 145 -5.08 16.91 -13.04
C ASP A 145 -5.83 16.04 -14.06
N ALA A 146 -5.57 14.73 -14.06
CA ALA A 146 -6.25 13.78 -14.93
C ALA A 146 -7.76 13.72 -14.64
N ILE A 147 -8.16 13.72 -13.37
CA ILE A 147 -9.58 13.74 -12.96
C ILE A 147 -10.24 15.05 -13.39
N LEU A 148 -9.57 16.19 -13.20
CA LEU A 148 -10.08 17.51 -13.60
C LEU A 148 -10.23 17.63 -15.11
N ALA A 149 -9.28 17.09 -15.88
CA ALA A 149 -9.34 17.04 -17.35
C ALA A 149 -10.48 16.14 -17.83
N ALA A 150 -10.59 14.92 -17.30
CA ALA A 150 -11.68 14.00 -17.60
C ALA A 150 -13.06 14.58 -17.28
N ARG A 151 -13.18 15.37 -16.21
CA ARG A 151 -14.42 16.10 -15.89
C ARG A 151 -14.74 17.13 -16.95
N ARG A 152 -13.75 17.95 -17.33
CA ARG A 152 -13.90 19.04 -18.30
C ARG A 152 -14.44 18.53 -19.63
N ASP A 153 -13.99 17.35 -20.04
CA ASP A 153 -14.38 16.69 -21.29
C ASP A 153 -15.66 15.85 -21.15
N GLY A 154 -16.24 15.77 -19.94
CA GLY A 154 -17.44 14.97 -19.68
C GLY A 154 -17.20 13.45 -19.71
N ALA A 155 -15.94 13.00 -19.72
CA ALA A 155 -15.55 11.59 -19.76
C ALA A 155 -15.81 10.85 -18.43
N LEU A 156 -15.94 11.57 -17.30
CA LEU A 156 -16.22 10.97 -16.01
C LEU A 156 -17.62 10.33 -15.94
N PRO A 157 -17.73 9.05 -15.54
CA PRO A 157 -19.00 8.39 -15.29
C PRO A 157 -19.86 9.17 -14.29
N ALA A 158 -21.19 9.13 -14.43
CA ALA A 158 -22.11 9.88 -13.57
C ALA A 158 -21.86 9.66 -12.06
N ARG A 159 -21.50 8.43 -11.66
CA ARG A 159 -21.17 8.06 -10.27
C ARG A 159 -19.89 8.71 -9.74
N GLN A 160 -18.99 9.15 -10.63
CA GLN A 160 -17.66 9.68 -10.31
C GLN A 160 -17.53 11.19 -10.59
N LYS A 161 -18.58 11.86 -11.08
CA LYS A 161 -18.55 13.31 -11.33
C LYS A 161 -18.20 14.15 -10.09
N LYS A 162 -18.53 13.66 -8.89
CA LYS A 162 -18.27 14.33 -7.61
C LYS A 162 -16.81 14.23 -7.13
N LEU A 163 -15.99 13.39 -7.77
CA LEU A 163 -14.58 13.19 -7.40
C LEU A 163 -13.76 14.49 -7.47
N ALA A 164 -14.22 15.43 -8.30
CA ALA A 164 -13.57 16.69 -8.61
C ALA A 164 -14.19 17.89 -7.87
N ASP A 165 -15.08 17.66 -6.90
CA ASP A 165 -15.78 18.71 -6.13
C ASP A 165 -15.17 18.93 -4.73
N HIS A 166 -14.04 18.27 -4.42
CA HIS A 166 -13.30 18.35 -3.16
C HIS A 166 -11.98 19.08 -3.36
#